data_AF-A0A1G5SF01-F1
#
_entry.id   AF-A0A1G5SF01-F1
#
_cell.length_a   1.000
_cell.length_b   1.000
_cell.length_c   1.000
_cell.angle_alpha   90.00
_cell.angle_beta   90.00
_cell.angle_gamma   90.00
#
_symmetry.space_group_name_H-M   'P 1'
#
loop_
_entity.id
_entity.type
_entity.pdbx_description
1 polymer ?
#
loop_
_entity_poly.entity_id
_entity_poly.type
_entity_poly.pdbx_seq_one_letter_code
_entity_poly.pdbx_strand_id
1 'polypeptide(L)'
;MKIKKLAFALALSIVANPIWADRIGGSSRADFLTDELVIPCVKLKNFSDSNLEGLYFDVRLERRGNSFNYELVEAVQENSDVCRKIAALAAFEDDDYDNSDDDDDDNGFSHSSGSIGNGKATRLFVGCEIDDDDDDGRESEIELKVLNLAPGDYRARVTSGGNVEHSSVKQASRFETEFKFKSDTDDSDKTLITADFIQDSTVTGEILDMNDVVVLSANAVCKIDD
;
A
#
# COMPACT_ATOMS: atom_id res chain seq x y z
N MET A 1 -32.33 45.23 -0.42
CA MET A 1 -31.87 43.85 -0.74
C MET A 1 -31.38 43.21 0.55
N LYS A 2 -32.02 42.12 1.00
CA LYS A 2 -31.58 41.34 2.17
C LYS A 2 -30.84 40.11 1.66
N ILE A 3 -29.53 40.06 1.90
CA ILE A 3 -28.70 38.88 1.62
C ILE A 3 -29.08 37.83 2.66
N LYS A 4 -29.80 36.79 2.24
CA LYS A 4 -30.08 35.62 3.08
C LYS A 4 -28.77 34.83 3.20
N LYS A 5 -28.19 34.80 4.40
CA LYS A 5 -27.11 33.86 4.74
C LYS A 5 -27.72 32.46 4.80
N LEU A 6 -27.43 31.63 3.80
CA LEU A 6 -27.72 30.21 3.84
C LEU A 6 -26.61 29.57 4.69
N ALA A 7 -26.94 29.14 5.91
CA ALA A 7 -26.06 28.31 6.71
C ALA A 7 -26.15 26.89 6.15
N PHE A 8 -25.08 26.43 5.49
CA PHE A 8 -24.88 25.01 5.20
C PHE A 8 -24.49 24.34 6.51
N ALA A 9 -25.43 23.65 7.15
CA ALA A 9 -25.13 22.77 8.26
C ALA A 9 -24.57 21.47 7.67
N LEU A 10 -23.25 21.38 7.59
CA LEU A 10 -22.54 20.13 7.31
C LEU A 10 -22.65 19.27 8.58
N ALA A 11 -23.68 18.44 8.66
CA ALA A 11 -23.82 17.47 9.73
C ALA A 11 -22.86 16.30 9.44
N LEU A 12 -21.60 16.40 9.87
CA LEU A 12 -20.73 15.25 10.02
C LEU A 12 -21.28 14.39 11.17
N SER A 13 -22.17 13.45 10.87
CA SER A 13 -22.42 12.34 11.76
C SER A 13 -21.25 11.37 11.64
N ILE A 14 -20.20 11.61 12.43
CA ILE A 14 -19.13 10.63 12.68
C ILE A 14 -19.77 9.54 13.55
N VAL A 15 -20.36 8.54 12.90
CA VAL A 15 -20.80 7.33 13.59
C VAL A 15 -19.59 6.41 13.61
N ALA A 16 -18.88 6.36 14.73
CA ALA A 16 -17.83 5.38 14.96
C ALA A 16 -18.48 3.99 15.12
N ASN A 17 -18.86 3.38 14.00
CA ASN A 17 -19.18 1.95 13.94
C ASN A 17 -17.96 1.25 13.33
N PRO A 18 -17.18 0.48 14.11
CA PRO A 18 -16.00 -0.23 13.60
C PRO A 18 -16.35 -1.31 12.55
N ILE A 19 -17.63 -1.60 12.33
CA ILE A 19 -18.12 -2.64 11.39
C ILE A 19 -18.21 -2.13 9.94
N TRP A 20 -17.94 -0.84 9.68
CA TRP A 20 -18.06 -0.25 8.34
C TRP A 20 -16.73 0.01 7.65
N ALA A 21 -15.61 -0.13 8.36
CA ALA A 21 -14.25 0.12 7.87
C ALA A 21 -13.74 -0.95 6.88
N ASP A 22 -14.58 -1.85 6.38
CA ASP A 22 -14.21 -2.85 5.36
C ASP A 22 -15.27 -2.98 4.25
N ARG A 23 -16.27 -2.09 4.20
CA ARG A 23 -17.38 -2.24 3.26
C ARG A 23 -17.06 -1.73 1.85
N ILE A 24 -15.94 -1.02 1.69
CA ILE A 24 -15.44 -0.46 0.44
C ILE A 24 -14.08 -1.09 0.06
N GLY A 25 -13.92 -2.40 0.32
CA GLY A 25 -12.79 -3.16 -0.23
C GLY A 25 -12.67 -3.11 -1.77
N GLY A 26 -11.45 -3.19 -2.28
CA GLY A 26 -11.14 -3.35 -3.71
C GLY A 26 -10.43 -2.14 -4.36
N SER A 27 -10.49 -2.05 -5.69
CA SER A 27 -9.94 -0.93 -6.46
C SER A 27 -10.98 0.18 -6.65
N SER A 28 -10.52 1.37 -7.06
CA SER A 28 -11.40 2.46 -7.46
C SER A 28 -12.37 2.01 -8.56
N ARG A 29 -13.67 2.24 -8.36
CA ARG A 29 -14.72 1.77 -9.28
C ARG A 29 -15.77 2.84 -9.55
N ALA A 30 -16.17 2.96 -10.80
CA ALA A 30 -17.32 3.75 -11.22
C ALA A 30 -18.44 2.81 -11.66
N ASP A 31 -19.60 2.91 -11.03
CA ASP A 31 -20.81 2.19 -11.40
C ASP A 31 -21.80 3.16 -12.06
N PHE A 32 -21.95 3.02 -13.37
CA PHE A 32 -22.84 3.86 -14.17
C PHE A 32 -24.31 3.42 -14.12
N LEU A 33 -24.62 2.26 -13.54
CA LEU A 33 -26.01 1.83 -13.31
C LEU A 33 -26.58 2.48 -12.06
N THR A 34 -25.74 2.65 -11.03
CA THR A 34 -26.09 3.29 -9.76
C THR A 34 -25.64 4.75 -9.69
N ASP A 35 -24.90 5.22 -10.70
CA ASP A 35 -24.31 6.56 -10.75
C ASP A 35 -23.38 6.84 -9.55
N GLU A 36 -22.70 5.80 -9.04
CA GLU A 36 -21.79 5.85 -7.90
C GLU A 36 -20.32 5.81 -8.35
N LEU A 37 -19.47 6.56 -7.67
CA LEU A 37 -18.01 6.49 -7.75
C LEU A 37 -17.48 6.14 -6.36
N VAL A 38 -16.74 5.05 -6.26
CA VAL A 38 -16.14 4.57 -5.01
C VAL A 38 -14.63 4.61 -5.14
N ILE A 39 -13.97 5.28 -4.20
CA ILE A 39 -12.52 5.45 -4.15
C ILE A 39 -12.06 5.02 -2.75
N PRO A 40 -11.37 3.88 -2.63
CA PRO A 40 -10.81 3.45 -1.35
C PRO A 40 -9.53 4.22 -1.02
N CYS A 41 -9.16 4.27 0.26
CA CYS A 41 -7.89 4.81 0.75
C CYS A 41 -7.55 6.24 0.30
N VAL A 42 -8.51 7.15 0.31
CA VAL A 42 -8.28 8.58 0.02
C VAL A 42 -7.64 9.26 1.24
N LYS A 43 -6.42 9.77 1.05
CA LYS A 43 -5.72 10.56 2.09
C LYS A 43 -6.29 11.97 2.17
N LEU A 44 -6.71 12.39 3.35
CA LEU A 44 -7.06 13.79 3.61
C LEU A 44 -5.78 14.64 3.69
N LYS A 45 -5.70 15.69 2.87
CA LYS A 45 -4.65 16.71 2.91
C LYS A 45 -5.28 18.10 2.96
N ASN A 46 -4.58 19.04 3.60
CA ASN A 46 -4.98 20.45 3.69
C ASN A 46 -6.38 20.65 4.31
N PHE A 47 -6.72 19.85 5.30
CA PHE A 47 -7.99 19.92 6.01
C PHE A 47 -7.89 20.79 7.26
N SER A 48 -8.94 21.55 7.56
CA SER A 48 -8.95 22.50 8.67
C SER A 48 -8.97 21.84 10.06
N ASP A 49 -9.43 20.59 10.15
CA ASP A 49 -9.39 19.80 11.37
C ASP A 49 -8.11 18.97 11.41
N SER A 50 -7.19 19.34 12.30
CA SER A 50 -5.90 18.66 12.47
C SER A 50 -6.03 17.21 12.92
N ASN A 51 -7.17 16.80 13.49
CA ASN A 51 -7.38 15.42 13.90
C ASN A 51 -7.71 14.50 12.72
N LEU A 52 -8.10 15.07 11.58
CA LEU A 52 -8.44 14.34 10.36
C LEU A 52 -7.36 14.46 9.27
N GLU A 53 -6.43 15.41 9.43
CA GLU A 53 -5.32 15.60 8.52
C GLU A 53 -4.44 14.35 8.45
N GLY A 54 -4.14 13.90 7.23
CA GLY A 54 -3.29 12.73 6.98
C GLY A 54 -3.95 11.37 7.22
N LEU A 55 -5.19 11.34 7.73
CA LEU A 55 -5.98 10.11 7.82
C LEU A 55 -6.47 9.66 6.44
N TYR A 56 -6.80 8.38 6.34
CA TYR A 56 -7.31 7.76 5.13
C TYR A 56 -8.80 7.45 5.28
N PHE A 57 -9.53 7.59 4.18
CA PHE A 57 -10.96 7.34 4.12
C PHE A 57 -11.33 6.59 2.86
N ASP A 58 -12.24 5.66 3.00
CA ASP A 58 -13.00 5.11 1.90
C ASP A 58 -14.15 6.06 1.58
N VAL A 59 -14.18 6.57 0.34
CA VAL A 59 -15.16 7.55 -0.09
C VAL A 59 -16.09 6.97 -1.14
N ARG A 60 -17.37 7.28 -1.00
CA ARG A 60 -18.39 7.06 -2.02
C ARG A 60 -18.99 8.40 -2.41
N LEU A 61 -19.04 8.63 -3.71
CA LEU A 61 -19.61 9.80 -4.31
C LEU A 61 -20.77 9.40 -5.23
N GLU A 62 -21.83 10.20 -5.24
CA GLU A 62 -22.96 10.01 -6.14
C GLU A 62 -22.98 11.12 -7.18
N ARG A 63 -23.39 10.76 -8.40
CA ARG A 63 -23.54 11.73 -9.48
C ARG A 63 -24.67 12.70 -9.19
N ARG A 64 -24.38 13.99 -9.30
CA ARG A 64 -25.37 15.04 -9.14
C ARG A 64 -26.23 15.17 -10.40
N GLY A 65 -27.43 14.59 -10.34
CA GLY A 65 -28.41 14.63 -11.42
C GLY A 65 -27.81 14.11 -12.74
N ASN A 66 -28.06 14.80 -13.85
CA ASN A 66 -27.55 14.36 -15.16
C ASN A 66 -26.13 14.89 -15.49
N SER A 67 -25.44 15.55 -14.57
CA SER A 67 -24.10 16.12 -14.80
C SER A 67 -22.98 15.11 -14.56
N PHE A 68 -21.74 15.39 -14.96
CA PHE A 68 -20.55 14.60 -14.56
C PHE A 68 -19.93 15.06 -13.24
N ASN A 69 -20.69 15.81 -12.43
CA ASN A 69 -20.25 16.21 -11.10
C ASN A 69 -20.66 15.15 -10.10
N TYR A 70 -19.73 14.75 -9.24
CA TYR A 70 -19.98 13.84 -8.13
C TYR A 70 -19.99 14.62 -6.82
N GLU A 71 -20.86 14.23 -5.91
CA GLU A 71 -20.95 14.78 -4.56
C GLU A 71 -20.63 13.67 -3.56
N LEU A 72 -19.80 13.99 -2.56
CA LEU A 72 -19.46 13.05 -1.50
C LEU A 72 -20.73 12.71 -0.71
N VAL A 73 -21.07 11.43 -0.66
CA VAL A 73 -22.23 10.93 0.11
C VAL A 73 -21.81 10.19 1.36
N GLU A 74 -20.63 9.57 1.34
CA GLU A 74 -20.11 8.79 2.45
C GLU A 74 -18.59 8.85 2.47
N ALA A 75 -18.03 8.98 3.67
CA ALA A 75 -16.60 8.86 3.95
C ALA A 75 -16.47 8.06 5.24
N VAL A 76 -15.85 6.89 5.17
CA VAL A 76 -15.60 6.02 6.31
C VAL A 76 -14.10 6.02 6.57
N GLN A 77 -13.69 6.22 7.82
CA GLN A 77 -12.26 6.19 8.15
C GLN A 77 -11.70 4.79 7.92
N GLU A 78 -10.57 4.72 7.25
CA GLU A 78 -9.91 3.49 6.83
C GLU A 78 -8.64 3.24 7.66
N ASN A 79 -8.19 1.98 7.72
CA ASN A 79 -6.95 1.64 8.39
C ASN A 79 -5.76 2.29 7.63
N SER A 80 -5.07 3.21 8.31
CA SER A 80 -3.98 3.99 7.70
C SER A 80 -2.77 3.13 7.34
N ASP A 81 -2.51 2.03 8.04
CA ASP A 81 -1.41 1.11 7.71
C ASP A 81 -1.71 0.35 6.41
N VAL A 82 -2.93 -0.14 6.26
CA VAL A 82 -3.39 -0.81 5.02
C VAL A 82 -3.30 0.16 3.84
N CYS A 83 -3.82 1.37 3.97
CA CYS A 83 -3.77 2.35 2.89
C CYS A 83 -2.36 2.81 2.53
N ARG A 84 -1.46 2.93 3.51
CA ARG A 84 -0.04 3.20 3.25
C ARG A 84 0.62 2.04 2.49
N LYS A 85 0.31 0.79 2.83
CA LYS A 85 0.83 -0.40 2.13
C LYS A 85 0.36 -0.40 0.68
N ILE A 86 -0.93 -0.15 0.42
CA ILE A 86 -1.48 -0.07 -0.94
C ILE A 86 -0.82 1.07 -1.73
N ALA A 87 -0.72 2.26 -1.14
CA ALA A 87 -0.07 3.40 -1.80
C ALA A 87 1.41 3.14 -2.10
N ALA A 88 2.14 2.50 -1.17
CA ALA A 88 3.53 2.13 -1.35
C ALA A 88 3.71 1.07 -2.45
N LEU A 89 2.82 0.07 -2.53
CA LEU A 89 2.83 -0.93 -3.60
C LEU A 89 2.52 -0.29 -4.95
N ALA A 90 1.50 0.55 -5.03
CA ALA A 90 1.14 1.26 -6.26
C ALA A 90 2.30 2.14 -6.76
N ALA A 91 2.95 2.91 -5.87
CA ALA A 91 4.13 3.71 -6.21
C ALA A 91 5.35 2.84 -6.59
N PHE A 92 5.45 1.63 -6.04
CA PHE A 92 6.51 0.68 -6.37
C PHE A 92 6.33 0.08 -7.77
N GLU A 93 5.09 -0.27 -8.14
CA GLU A 93 4.76 -0.83 -9.45
C GLU A 93 4.73 0.24 -10.55
N ASP A 94 4.36 1.47 -10.21
CA ASP A 94 4.34 2.59 -11.14
C ASP A 94 5.77 2.88 -11.63
N ASP A 95 5.89 2.76 -12.95
CA ASP A 95 7.14 2.82 -13.66
C ASP A 95 7.46 4.26 -14.11
N ASP A 96 6.48 5.17 -13.98
CA ASP A 96 6.59 6.61 -14.21
C ASP A 96 6.53 7.42 -12.89
N TYR A 97 6.47 6.74 -11.72
CA TYR A 97 6.44 7.41 -10.41
C TYR A 97 7.77 8.12 -10.11
N ASP A 98 7.85 9.39 -10.51
CA ASP A 98 8.94 10.28 -10.15
C ASP A 98 8.71 10.74 -8.70
N ASN A 99 9.53 10.26 -7.78
CA ASN A 99 9.49 10.66 -6.37
C ASN A 99 10.13 12.06 -6.16
N SER A 100 9.88 12.97 -7.11
CA SER A 100 10.13 14.39 -6.95
C SER A 100 8.95 14.96 -6.18
N ASP A 101 9.01 14.84 -4.85
CA ASP A 101 8.28 15.71 -3.91
C ASP A 101 8.80 17.16 -4.04
N ASP A 102 8.79 17.71 -5.26
CA ASP A 102 8.99 19.14 -5.48
C ASP A 102 7.60 19.75 -5.57
N ASP A 103 7.16 20.27 -4.43
CA ASP A 103 6.14 21.33 -4.32
C ASP A 103 6.59 22.52 -5.17
N ASP A 104 6.44 22.48 -6.49
CA ASP A 104 6.61 23.66 -7.32
C ASP A 104 5.54 23.71 -8.42
N ASP A 105 4.63 24.67 -8.22
CA ASP A 105 3.87 25.32 -9.27
C ASP A 105 4.79 25.62 -10.46
N ASP A 106 4.59 24.97 -11.61
CA ASP A 106 4.70 25.67 -12.89
C ASP A 106 4.07 24.91 -14.06
N ASN A 107 3.30 25.66 -14.84
CA ASN A 107 2.71 25.24 -16.10
C ASN A 107 3.81 24.79 -17.08
N GLY A 108 3.86 23.49 -17.41
CA GLY A 108 4.80 23.02 -18.42
C GLY A 108 4.50 21.61 -18.90
N PHE A 109 3.87 21.50 -20.06
CA PHE A 109 3.87 20.28 -20.85
C PHE A 109 5.31 19.84 -21.13
N SER A 110 5.79 18.86 -20.38
CA SER A 110 7.01 18.11 -20.69
C SER A 110 6.70 16.62 -20.59
N HIS A 111 6.15 16.06 -21.67
CA HIS A 111 6.39 14.65 -21.97
C HIS A 111 7.89 14.49 -22.17
N SER A 112 8.61 14.14 -21.12
CA SER A 112 9.90 13.50 -21.28
C SER A 112 9.62 12.13 -21.91
N SER A 113 9.76 12.06 -23.23
CA SER A 113 9.98 10.79 -23.90
C SER A 113 11.27 10.21 -23.34
N GLY A 114 11.13 9.42 -22.28
CA GLY A 114 12.20 8.75 -21.57
C GLY A 114 13.01 7.91 -22.52
N SER A 115 14.17 8.46 -22.87
CA SER A 115 15.18 7.89 -23.72
C SER A 115 15.51 6.45 -23.32
N ILE A 116 15.56 5.56 -24.30
CA ILE A 116 16.15 4.23 -24.18
C ILE A 116 17.62 4.42 -23.77
N GLY A 117 17.93 4.24 -22.49
CA GLY A 117 19.31 4.16 -21.99
C GLY A 117 19.65 5.04 -20.80
N ASN A 118 19.15 4.70 -19.60
CA ASN A 118 19.93 4.56 -18.35
C ASN A 118 18.97 4.09 -17.25
N GLY A 119 19.29 2.96 -16.61
CA GLY A 119 18.34 2.09 -15.89
C GLY A 119 17.58 2.77 -14.74
N LYS A 120 16.30 2.41 -14.62
CA LYS A 120 15.49 2.70 -13.43
C LYS A 120 16.21 2.17 -12.19
N ALA A 121 16.17 2.92 -11.09
CA ALA A 121 16.83 2.54 -9.85
C ALA A 121 16.33 1.16 -9.36
N THR A 122 17.20 0.40 -8.71
CA THR A 122 16.79 -0.84 -8.04
C THR A 122 15.93 -0.48 -6.83
N ARG A 123 14.74 -1.08 -6.73
CA ARG A 123 13.75 -0.81 -5.67
C ARG A 123 13.40 -2.11 -4.95
N LEU A 124 13.16 -2.02 -3.64
CA LEU A 124 12.68 -3.13 -2.82
C LEU A 124 11.35 -2.73 -2.15
N PHE A 125 10.35 -3.57 -2.30
CA PHE A 125 9.11 -3.54 -1.53
C PHE A 125 9.11 -4.71 -0.55
N VAL A 126 8.66 -4.46 0.68
CA VAL A 126 8.45 -5.47 1.72
C VAL A 126 6.99 -5.41 2.12
N GLY A 127 6.28 -6.51 1.94
CA GLY A 127 4.93 -6.73 2.44
C GLY A 127 4.95 -7.80 3.51
N CYS A 128 4.11 -7.62 4.54
CA CYS A 128 3.86 -8.68 5.51
C CYS A 128 2.42 -8.63 6.02
N GLU A 129 1.97 -9.76 6.51
CA GLU A 129 0.61 -10.03 6.98
C GLU A 129 0.65 -11.06 8.11
N ILE A 130 -0.21 -10.85 9.09
CA ILE A 130 -0.46 -11.71 10.23
C ILE A 130 -1.94 -12.03 10.19
N ASP A 131 -2.28 -13.29 9.93
CA ASP A 131 -3.65 -13.77 10.05
C ASP A 131 -3.78 -14.36 11.46
N ASP A 132 -4.62 -13.77 12.32
CA ASP A 132 -4.83 -14.22 13.70
C ASP A 132 -6.25 -14.78 13.87
N ASP A 133 -6.69 -15.56 12.89
CA ASP A 133 -8.01 -16.19 12.88
C ASP A 133 -8.14 -17.23 14.01
N ASP A 134 -9.16 -17.08 14.85
CA ASP A 134 -9.45 -17.96 16.00
C ASP A 134 -9.62 -19.45 15.62
N ASP A 135 -9.98 -19.75 14.37
CA ASP A 135 -10.31 -21.09 13.89
C ASP A 135 -9.11 -21.84 13.27
N ASP A 136 -8.28 -21.16 12.49
CA ASP A 136 -7.15 -21.76 11.75
C ASP A 136 -5.79 -21.55 12.46
N GLY A 137 -5.78 -20.67 13.47
CA GLY A 137 -4.59 -20.33 14.24
C GLY A 137 -3.72 -19.30 13.51
N ARG A 138 -2.76 -18.74 14.26
CA ARG A 138 -1.92 -17.66 13.76
C ARG A 138 -1.08 -18.08 12.55
N GLU A 139 -1.16 -17.32 11.47
CA GLU A 139 -0.26 -17.40 10.32
C GLU A 139 0.59 -16.13 10.16
N SER A 140 1.79 -16.30 9.62
CA SER A 140 2.68 -15.21 9.23
C SER A 140 3.06 -15.36 7.76
N GLU A 141 2.90 -14.30 6.98
CA GLU A 141 3.33 -14.23 5.57
C GLU A 141 4.16 -12.97 5.32
N ILE A 142 5.25 -13.13 4.56
CA ILE A 142 6.17 -12.04 4.19
C ILE A 142 6.53 -12.17 2.70
N GLU A 143 6.46 -11.08 1.97
CA GLU A 143 6.80 -10.98 0.55
C GLU A 143 7.79 -9.84 0.31
N LEU A 144 8.89 -10.14 -0.37
CA LEU A 144 9.86 -9.16 -0.84
C LEU A 144 9.83 -9.14 -2.37
N LYS A 145 9.51 -7.98 -2.94
CA LYS A 145 9.53 -7.73 -4.38
C LYS A 145 10.66 -6.77 -4.73
N VAL A 146 11.47 -7.13 -5.71
CA VAL A 146 12.63 -6.35 -6.14
C VAL A 146 12.52 -6.04 -7.62
N LEU A 147 12.56 -4.76 -7.97
CA LEU A 147 12.58 -4.30 -9.36
C LEU A 147 13.98 -3.86 -9.77
N ASN A 148 14.31 -4.09 -11.04
CA ASN A 148 15.57 -3.66 -11.67
C ASN A 148 16.83 -4.15 -10.91
N LEU A 149 16.76 -5.35 -10.34
CA LEU A 149 17.93 -5.98 -9.73
C LEU A 149 18.91 -6.40 -10.84
N ALA A 150 20.19 -6.08 -10.66
CA ALA A 150 21.20 -6.48 -11.63
C ALA A 150 21.24 -8.01 -11.73
N PRO A 151 21.40 -8.61 -12.94
CA PRO A 151 21.47 -10.06 -13.08
C PRO A 151 22.56 -10.66 -12.19
N GLY A 152 22.20 -11.68 -11.43
CA GLY A 152 23.07 -12.32 -10.45
C GLY A 152 22.27 -13.24 -9.53
N ASP A 153 22.99 -13.91 -8.62
CA ASP A 153 22.39 -14.79 -7.63
C ASP A 153 22.25 -14.03 -6.30
N TYR A 154 21.05 -14.07 -5.75
CA TYR A 154 20.70 -13.35 -4.52
C TYR A 154 19.86 -14.22 -3.60
N ARG A 155 19.82 -13.86 -2.32
CA ARG A 155 18.86 -14.40 -1.36
C ARG A 155 18.23 -13.27 -0.55
N ALA A 156 17.05 -13.50 -0.04
CA ALA A 156 16.41 -12.61 0.91
C ALA A 156 16.77 -13.01 2.34
N ARG A 157 16.88 -12.00 3.23
CA ARG A 157 16.83 -12.17 4.68
C ARG A 157 15.65 -11.38 5.20
N VAL A 158 14.85 -12.00 6.06
CA VAL A 158 13.78 -11.34 6.81
C VAL A 158 14.12 -11.37 8.28
N THR A 159 13.92 -10.24 8.95
CA THR A 159 14.14 -10.09 10.39
C THR A 159 12.91 -9.47 11.03
N SER A 160 12.46 -10.03 12.15
CA SER A 160 11.38 -9.47 12.96
C SER A 160 11.66 -9.73 14.44
N GLY A 161 11.88 -8.66 15.21
CA GLY A 161 12.37 -8.74 16.58
C GLY A 161 13.63 -9.61 16.69
N GLY A 162 13.53 -10.74 17.38
CA GLY A 162 14.62 -11.72 17.53
C GLY A 162 14.70 -12.79 16.43
N ASN A 163 13.69 -12.88 15.56
CA ASN A 163 13.57 -13.92 14.54
C ASN A 163 14.28 -13.49 13.25
N VAL A 164 15.01 -14.42 12.63
CA VAL A 164 15.73 -14.20 11.37
C VAL A 164 15.60 -15.45 10.50
N GLU A 165 15.23 -15.28 9.23
CA GLU A 165 15.19 -16.37 8.26
C GLU A 165 15.77 -15.93 6.91
N HIS A 166 16.31 -16.89 6.15
CA HIS A 166 16.87 -16.67 4.82
C HIS A 166 16.15 -17.52 3.77
N SER A 167 15.88 -16.92 2.61
CA SER A 167 15.37 -17.68 1.49
C SER A 167 16.43 -18.59 0.87
N SER A 168 15.98 -19.53 0.04
CA SER A 168 16.84 -20.13 -0.97
C SER A 168 17.39 -19.07 -1.94
N VAL A 169 18.51 -19.39 -2.58
CA VAL A 169 19.11 -18.52 -3.60
C VAL A 169 18.22 -18.50 -4.84
N LYS A 170 17.93 -17.31 -5.36
CA LYS A 170 17.24 -17.10 -6.63
C LYS A 170 18.13 -16.31 -7.59
N GLN A 171 18.07 -16.69 -8.86
CA GLN A 171 18.71 -15.92 -9.92
C GLN A 171 17.79 -14.74 -10.27
N ALA A 172 18.29 -13.53 -10.09
CA ALA A 172 17.54 -12.32 -10.37
C ALA A 172 17.30 -12.14 -11.86
N SER A 173 16.06 -11.83 -12.22
CA SER A 173 15.71 -11.35 -13.56
C SER A 173 15.90 -9.83 -13.61
N ARG A 174 16.08 -9.28 -14.82
CA ARG A 174 16.25 -7.82 -15.01
C ARG A 174 14.99 -7.00 -14.70
N PHE A 175 13.84 -7.65 -14.50
CA PHE A 175 12.55 -6.98 -14.36
C PHE A 175 12.12 -7.02 -12.91
N GLU A 176 11.76 -8.21 -12.44
CA GLU A 176 11.29 -8.43 -11.08
C GLU A 176 11.88 -9.72 -10.53
N THR A 177 12.17 -9.72 -9.24
CA THR A 177 12.52 -10.92 -8.47
C THR A 177 11.76 -10.90 -7.16
N GLU A 178 11.16 -12.03 -6.80
CA GLU A 178 10.27 -12.14 -5.65
C GLU A 178 10.73 -13.24 -4.68
N PHE A 179 10.69 -12.94 -3.39
CA PHE A 179 10.99 -13.87 -2.30
C PHE A 179 9.81 -13.93 -1.33
N LYS A 180 9.35 -15.13 -1.01
CA LYS A 180 8.17 -15.36 -0.17
C LYS A 180 8.52 -16.21 1.04
N PHE A 181 7.91 -15.88 2.16
CA PHE A 181 8.02 -16.61 3.42
C PHE A 181 6.61 -16.83 3.97
N LYS A 182 6.29 -18.03 4.44
CA LYS A 182 4.98 -18.35 5.03
C LYS A 182 5.12 -19.39 6.14
N SER A 183 4.27 -19.30 7.16
CA SER A 183 4.28 -20.20 8.32
C SER A 183 3.68 -21.58 8.07
N ASP A 184 2.74 -21.67 7.13
CA ASP A 184 2.23 -22.93 6.62
C ASP A 184 2.55 -23.02 5.13
N THR A 185 3.27 -24.06 4.71
CA THR A 185 3.56 -24.21 3.29
C THR A 185 3.76 -25.67 2.88
N ASP A 186 2.88 -26.11 1.98
CA ASP A 186 3.13 -27.21 1.05
C ASP A 186 3.76 -26.70 -0.27
N ASP A 187 4.09 -25.40 -0.36
CA ASP A 187 4.56 -24.74 -1.58
C ASP A 187 6.09 -24.62 -1.63
N SER A 188 6.66 -25.10 -2.74
CA SER A 188 8.12 -25.23 -2.88
C SER A 188 8.85 -23.90 -3.16
N ASP A 189 8.11 -22.85 -3.51
CA ASP A 189 8.67 -21.53 -3.85
C ASP A 189 8.71 -20.55 -2.67
N LYS A 190 8.12 -20.93 -1.53
CA LYS A 190 8.11 -20.19 -0.27
C LYS A 190 9.14 -20.77 0.70
N THR A 191 9.67 -19.89 1.54
CA THR A 191 10.55 -20.25 2.64
C THR A 191 9.70 -20.42 3.89
N LEU A 192 9.80 -21.58 4.54
CA LEU A 192 9.06 -21.84 5.77
C LEU A 192 9.58 -20.93 6.90
N ILE A 193 8.67 -20.23 7.57
CA ILE A 193 8.90 -19.51 8.83
C ILE A 193 8.01 -20.07 9.93
N THR A 194 8.15 -19.62 11.17
CA THR A 194 7.21 -20.02 12.24
C THR A 194 5.94 -19.17 12.19
N ALA A 195 4.83 -19.70 12.72
CA ALA A 195 3.55 -18.97 12.87
C ALA A 195 3.70 -17.64 13.65
N ASP A 196 4.59 -17.61 14.63
CA ASP A 196 4.91 -16.46 15.47
C ASP A 196 6.15 -15.68 14.99
N PHE A 197 6.55 -15.86 13.73
CA PHE A 197 7.77 -15.24 13.21
C PHE A 197 7.71 -13.71 13.29
N ILE A 198 6.57 -13.11 12.94
CA ILE A 198 6.39 -11.66 12.96
C ILE A 198 6.11 -11.18 14.40
N GLN A 199 7.06 -10.43 14.94
CA GLN A 199 7.05 -9.80 16.25
C GLN A 199 6.83 -8.29 16.12
N ASP A 200 6.09 -7.70 17.07
CA ASP A 200 5.78 -6.27 17.13
C ASP A 200 5.21 -5.69 15.82
N SER A 201 4.56 -6.54 15.00
CA SER A 201 3.98 -6.20 13.70
C SER A 201 4.95 -5.51 12.73
N THR A 202 6.25 -5.79 12.82
CA THR A 202 7.26 -5.17 11.95
C THR A 202 8.22 -6.19 11.36
N VAL A 203 8.63 -5.96 10.11
CA VAL A 203 9.61 -6.79 9.41
C VAL A 203 10.65 -5.90 8.72
N THR A 204 11.92 -6.26 8.85
CA THR A 204 12.99 -5.78 8.00
C THR A 204 13.25 -6.83 6.92
N GLY A 205 13.09 -6.44 5.65
CA GLY A 205 13.45 -7.26 4.50
C GLY A 205 14.76 -6.77 3.89
N GLU A 206 15.65 -7.70 3.57
CA GLU A 206 16.96 -7.42 2.97
C GLU A 206 17.22 -8.35 1.79
N ILE A 207 17.90 -7.83 0.77
CA ILE A 207 18.41 -8.60 -0.36
C ILE A 207 19.93 -8.69 -0.23
N LEU A 208 20.46 -9.90 -0.23
CA LEU A 208 21.89 -10.19 -0.10
C LEU A 208 22.44 -10.77 -1.38
N ASP A 209 23.66 -10.36 -1.74
CA ASP A 209 24.44 -11.02 -2.78
C ASP A 209 25.05 -12.34 -2.28
N MET A 210 25.78 -13.04 -3.15
CA MET A 210 26.46 -14.29 -2.80
C MET A 210 27.60 -14.15 -1.77
N ASN A 211 28.02 -12.93 -1.45
CA ASN A 211 29.03 -12.64 -0.42
C ASN A 211 28.40 -12.21 0.91
N ASP A 212 27.08 -12.36 1.07
CA ASP A 212 26.33 -11.90 2.24
C ASP A 212 26.35 -10.37 2.45
N VAL A 213 26.61 -9.63 1.38
CA VAL A 213 26.52 -8.17 1.42
C VAL A 213 25.08 -7.76 1.15
N VAL A 214 24.53 -6.92 2.03
CA VAL A 214 23.20 -6.32 1.86
C VAL A 214 23.25 -5.32 0.71
N VAL A 215 22.46 -5.59 -0.32
CA VAL A 215 22.32 -4.75 -1.52
C VAL A 215 21.15 -3.79 -1.38
N LEU A 216 20.06 -4.24 -0.74
CA LEU A 216 18.86 -3.45 -0.46
C LEU A 216 18.32 -3.83 0.92
N SER A 217 17.69 -2.87 1.58
CA SER A 217 16.98 -3.06 2.84
C SER A 217 15.77 -2.14 2.90
N ALA A 218 14.66 -2.64 3.43
CA ALA A 218 13.46 -1.87 3.70
C ALA A 218 12.73 -2.45 4.92
N ASN A 219 11.92 -1.61 5.56
CA ASN A 219 11.08 -2.00 6.68
C ASN A 219 9.61 -1.95 6.28
N ALA A 220 8.82 -2.82 6.86
CA ALA A 220 7.38 -2.86 6.71
C ALA A 220 6.70 -2.97 8.07
N VAL A 221 5.52 -2.35 8.18
CA VAL A 221 4.53 -2.64 9.21
C VAL A 221 3.55 -3.65 8.62
N CYS A 222 3.27 -4.72 9.36
CA CYS A 222 2.45 -5.82 8.87
C CYS A 222 0.97 -5.52 9.02
N LYS A 223 0.20 -5.94 8.03
CA LYS A 223 -1.26 -6.01 8.12
C LYS A 223 -1.62 -7.09 9.15
N ILE A 224 -2.64 -6.84 9.95
CA ILE A 224 -3.20 -7.79 10.90
C ILE A 224 -4.62 -8.02 10.46
N ASP A 225 -4.95 -9.26 10.14
CA ASP A 225 -6.30 -9.73 9.84
C ASP A 225 -6.80 -10.50 11.07
N ASP A 226 -7.90 -10.01 11.64
CA ASP A 226 -8.61 -10.56 12.82
C ASP A 226 -9.97 -11.13 12.39
#